data_AF-A0A931SXV5-F1
#
_entry.id   AF-A0A931SXV5-F1
#
_cell.length_a   1.000
_cell.length_b   1.000
_cell.length_c   1.000
_cell.angle_alpha   90.00
_cell.angle_beta   90.00
_cell.angle_gamma   90.00
#
_symmetry.space_group_name_H-M   'P 1'
#
loop_
_entity.id
_entity.type
_entity.pdbx_description
1 polymer ?
#
loop_
_entity_poly.entity_id
_entity_poly.type
_entity_poly.pdbx_seq_one_letter_code
_entity_poly.pdbx_strand_id
1 'polypeptide(L)' 'MDSISANIAEGFGRYGKKDKVKFYYYSSGSAKEGLDWNEKGRIRKLLTREQYKNIFRELQELPKEINQLIKFTNIKLKE' A
#
# COMPACT_ATOMS: atom_id res chain seq x y z
N MET A 1 3.48 -6.29 -6.31
CA MET A 1 2.42 -5.93 -5.36
C MET A 1 2.76 -6.34 -3.94
N ASP A 2 3.54 -7.40 -3.78
CA ASP A 2 3.88 -8.01 -2.48
C ASP A 2 4.64 -7.07 -1.54
N SER A 3 5.32 -6.05 -2.08
CA SER A 3 5.99 -5.03 -1.26
C SER A 3 5.02 -4.21 -0.41
N ILE A 4 3.73 -4.10 -0.79
CA ILE A 4 2.73 -3.38 0.03
C ILE A 4 2.48 -4.13 1.34
N SER A 5 2.16 -5.42 1.25
CA SER A 5 1.89 -6.25 2.43
C SER A 5 3.17 -6.51 3.23
N ALA A 6 4.31 -6.69 2.58
CA ALA A 6 5.60 -6.86 3.24
C ALA A 6 5.97 -5.64 4.10
N ASN A 7 5.82 -4.42 3.57
CA ASN A 7 6.07 -3.19 4.34
C ASN A 7 5.07 -3.03 5.50
N ILE A 8 3.80 -3.38 5.34
CA ILE A 8 2.83 -3.38 6.45
C ILE A 8 3.27 -4.35 7.55
N ALA A 9 3.60 -5.59 7.19
CA ALA A 9 4.05 -6.60 8.14
C ALA A 9 5.34 -6.19 8.87
N GLU A 10 6.30 -5.65 8.12
CA GLU A 10 7.56 -5.15 8.68
C GLU A 10 7.31 -3.98 9.65
N GLY A 11 6.51 -2.99 9.24
CA GLY A 11 6.10 -1.88 10.09
C GLY A 11 5.39 -2.36 11.35
N PHE A 12 4.52 -3.36 11.25
CA PHE A 12 3.85 -3.95 12.41
C PHE A 12 4.84 -4.58 13.39
N GLY A 13 5.90 -5.23 12.90
CA GLY A 13 6.95 -5.84 13.73
C GLY A 13 7.89 -4.85 14.42
N ARG A 14 7.96 -3.57 14.00
CA ARG A 14 8.84 -2.57 14.62
C ARG A 14 8.33 -2.12 15.99
N TYR A 15 9.23 -1.78 16.91
CA TYR A 15 8.88 -1.28 18.25
C TYR A 15 8.48 0.20 18.23
N GLY A 16 9.33 1.05 17.65
CA GLY A 16 9.17 2.51 17.72
C GLY A 16 8.07 3.04 16.80
N LYS A 17 7.23 3.94 17.32
CA LYS A 17 6.11 4.55 16.58
C LYS A 17 6.53 5.16 15.23
N LYS A 18 7.59 5.98 15.23
CA LYS A 18 8.08 6.66 14.02
C LYS A 18 8.56 5.67 12.97
N ASP A 19 9.17 4.57 13.40
CA ASP A 19 9.65 3.51 12.51
C ASP A 19 8.48 2.71 11.90
N LYS A 20 7.47 2.31 12.71
CA LYS A 20 6.24 1.68 12.19
C LYS A 20 5.61 2.53 11.08
N VAL A 21 5.40 3.82 11.36
CA VAL A 21 4.76 4.76 10.44
C VAL A 21 5.56 4.94 9.15
N LYS A 22 6.89 4.95 9.23
CA LYS A 22 7.76 5.02 8.05
C LYS A 22 7.52 3.86 7.08
N PHE A 23 7.41 2.64 7.59
CA PHE A 23 7.08 1.46 6.77
C PHE A 23 5.67 1.51 6.18
N TYR A 24 4.69 2.04 6.90
CA TYR A 24 3.37 2.26 6.34
C TYR A 24 3.38 3.29 5.20
N TYR A 25 4.20 4.34 5.28
CA TYR A 25 4.40 5.24 4.14
C TYR A 25 5.07 4.56 2.94
N TYR A 26 6.01 3.64 3.16
CA TYR A 26 6.57 2.82 2.07
C TYR A 26 5.50 1.94 1.40
N SER A 27 4.58 1.40 2.20
CA SER A 27 3.42 0.65 1.68
C SER A 27 2.56 1.51 0.74
N SER A 28 2.29 2.77 1.12
CA SER A 28 1.58 3.74 0.26
C SER A 28 2.34 4.06 -1.03
N GLY A 29 3.67 4.15 -0.96
CA GLY A 29 4.54 4.31 -2.13
C GLY A 29 4.42 3.14 -3.10
N SER A 30 4.56 1.91 -2.59
CA SER A 30 4.42 0.69 -3.38
C SER A 30 3.02 0.50 -3.98
N ALA A 31 1.96 1.01 -3.33
CA ALA A 31 0.61 1.00 -3.92
C ALA A 31 0.54 1.87 -5.18
N LYS A 32 1.17 3.05 -5.17
CA LYS A 32 1.26 3.93 -6.36
C LYS A 32 2.09 3.30 -7.47
N GLU A 33 3.20 2.64 -7.13
CA GLU A 33 3.97 1.87 -8.11
C GLU A 33 3.12 0.73 -8.71
N GLY A 34 2.30 0.06 -7.89
CA GLY A 34 1.33 -0.93 -8.36
C GLY A 34 0.35 -0.38 -9.40
N LEU A 35 -0.11 0.87 -9.25
CA LEU A 35 -0.99 1.51 -10.23
C LEU A 35 -0.29 1.73 -11.57
N ASP A 36 0.97 2.17 -11.55
CA ASP A 36 1.80 2.32 -12.75
C ASP A 36 2.03 0.97 -13.44
N TRP A 37 2.33 -0.10 -12.69
CA TRP A 37 2.44 -1.45 -13.24
C TRP A 37 1.15 -1.96 -13.86
N ASN A 38 0.00 -1.71 -13.23
CA ASN A 38 -1.31 -2.08 -13.76
C ASN A 38 -1.60 -1.35 -15.08
N GLU A 39 -1.28 -0.06 -15.16
CA GLU A 39 -1.44 0.73 -16.39
C GLU A 39 -0.52 0.24 -17.51
N LYS A 40 0.75 -0.02 -17.21
CA LYS A 40 1.70 -0.63 -18.16
C LYS A 40 1.22 -2.00 -18.63
N GLY A 41 0.69 -2.84 -17.73
CA GLY A 41 0.11 -4.14 -18.07
C GLY A 41 -1.06 -4.03 -19.05
N ARG A 42 -1.96 -3.07 -18.83
CA ARG A 42 -3.07 -2.77 -19.74
C ARG A 42 -2.59 -2.30 -21.12
N ILE A 43 -1.66 -1.35 -21.17
CA ILE A 43 -1.10 -0.82 -22.44
C ILE A 43 -0.44 -1.94 -23.25
N ARG A 44 0.30 -2.83 -22.58
CA ARG A 44 0.96 -4.00 -23.18
C ARG A 44 0.00 -5.14 -23.52
N LYS A 45 -1.30 -4.98 -23.27
CA LYS A 45 -2.34 -6.00 -23.48
C LYS A 45 -2.09 -7.31 -22.71
N LEU A 46 -1.42 -7.22 -21.55
CA LEU A 46 -1.17 -8.36 -20.66
C LEU A 46 -2.34 -8.65 -19.71
N LEU A 47 -3.28 -7.70 -19.60
CA LEU A 47 -4.45 -7.78 -18.74
C LEU A 47 -5.71 -7.60 -19.58
N THR A 48 -6.74 -8.37 -19.27
CA THR A 48 -8.10 -8.07 -19.71
C THR A 48 -8.59 -6.79 -19.05
N ARG A 49 -9.62 -6.16 -19.64
CA ARG A 49 -10.25 -4.96 -19.06
C ARG A 49 -10.78 -5.21 -17.66
N GLU A 50 -11.31 -6.39 -17.40
CA GLU A 50 -11.83 -6.78 -16.10
C GLU A 50 -10.71 -6.93 -15.07
N GLN A 51 -9.63 -7.64 -15.39
CA GLN A 51 -8.46 -7.76 -14.52
C GLN A 51 -7.86 -6.40 -14.18
N TYR A 52 -7.67 -5.54 -15.18
CA TYR A 52 -7.18 -4.17 -14.97
C TYR A 52 -8.07 -3.38 -14.00
N LYS A 53 -9.40 -3.41 -14.20
CA LYS A 53 -10.36 -2.68 -13.36
C LYS A 53 -10.37 -3.20 -11.93
N ASN A 54 -10.35 -4.52 -11.76
CA ASN A 54 -10.34 -5.14 -10.44
C ASN A 54 -9.07 -4.71 -9.69
N ILE A 55 -7.90 -4.88 -10.31
CA ILE A 55 -6.62 -4.46 -9.74
C ILE A 55 -6.60 -2.95 -9.43
N PHE A 56 -7.06 -2.11 -10.35
CA PHE A 56 -7.08 -0.67 -10.18
C PHE A 56 -7.93 -0.26 -8.98
N ARG A 57 -9.11 -0.86 -8.84
CA ARG A 57 -10.02 -0.59 -7.72
C ARG A 57 -9.38 -0.96 -6.39
N GLU A 58 -8.84 -2.17 -6.26
CA GLU A 58 -8.19 -2.61 -5.01
C GLU A 58 -7.01 -1.67 -4.65
N LEU A 59 -6.18 -1.30 -5.62
CA LEU A 59 -5.05 -0.40 -5.39
C LEU A 59 -5.47 1.04 -5.02
N GLN A 60 -6.64 1.51 -5.44
CA GLN A 60 -7.15 2.84 -5.10
C GLN A 60 -7.71 2.93 -3.68
N GLU A 61 -8.18 1.81 -3.10
CA GLU A 61 -8.67 1.79 -1.72
C GLU A 61 -7.53 1.73 -0.69
N LEU A 62 -6.42 1.06 -1.00
CA LEU A 62 -5.29 0.87 -0.09
C LEU A 62 -4.74 2.17 0.53
N PRO A 63 -4.53 3.29 -0.20
CA PRO A 63 -4.07 4.54 0.41
C PRO A 63 -4.94 5.02 1.57
N LYS A 64 -6.26 4.84 1.49
CA LYS A 64 -7.19 5.24 2.56
C LYS A 64 -7.00 4.36 3.79
N GLU A 65 -6.90 3.05 3.60
CA GLU A 65 -6.69 2.08 4.69
C GLU A 65 -5.34 2.27 5.37
N ILE A 66 -4.27 2.46 4.59
CA ILE A 66 -2.93 2.72 5.12
C ILE A 66 -2.90 4.03 5.92
N ASN A 67 -3.57 5.08 5.44
CA ASN A 67 -3.68 6.34 6.19
C ASN A 67 -4.46 6.17 7.50
N GLN A 68 -5.50 5.34 7.52
CA GLN A 68 -6.21 5.00 8.76
C GLN A 68 -5.30 4.23 9.73
N LEU A 69 -4.50 3.29 9.24
CA LEU A 69 -3.52 2.56 10.04
C LEU A 69 -2.45 3.50 10.64
N ILE A 70 -1.92 4.44 9.85
CA ILE A 70 -0.98 5.47 10.33
C ILE A 70 -1.63 6.33 11.41
N LYS A 71 -2.86 6.81 11.19
CA LYS A 71 -3.60 7.60 12.17
C LYS A 71 -3.80 6.83 13.47
N PHE A 72 -4.23 5.57 13.38
CA PHE A 72 -4.42 4.70 14.54
C PHE A 72 -3.12 4.51 15.32
N THR A 73 -2.02 4.23 14.62
CA THR A 73 -0.69 4.05 15.21
C THR A 73 -0.23 5.29 15.95
N ASN A 74 -0.44 6.48 15.36
CA ASN A 74 -0.09 7.76 15.98
C ASN A 74 -0.91 8.07 17.24
N ILE A 75 -2.19 7.65 17.29
CA ILE A 75 -3.07 7.85 18.44
C ILE A 75 -2.77 6.87 19.58
N LYS A 76 -2.48 5.60 19.26
CA LYS A 76 -2.42 4.52 20.25
C LYS A 76 -1.03 4.31 20.85
N LEU A 77 0.03 4.62 20.12
CA LEU A 77 1.40 4.48 20.64
C LEU A 77 1.88 5.83 21.19
N LYS A 78 2.26 5.84 22.47
CA LYS A 78 3.08 6.92 23.03
C LYS A 78 4.49 6.82 22.42
N GLU A 79 5.22 7.95 22.38
CA GLU A 79 6.57 7.97 21.77
C GLU A 79 7.50 6.90 22.35
#